data_AF-A0A8H3BYB8-F1
#
_entry.id   AF-A0A8H3BYB8-F1
#
_cell.length_a   1.000
_cell.length_b   1.000
_cell.length_c   1.000
_cell.angle_alpha   90.00
_cell.angle_beta   90.00
_cell.angle_gamma   90.00
#
_symmetry.space_group_name_H-M   'P 1'
#
loop_
_entity.id
_entity.type
_entity.pdbx_description
1 polymer ?
#
loop_
_entity_poly.entity_id
_entity_poly.type
_entity_poly.pdbx_seq_one_letter_code
_entity_poly.pdbx_strand_id
1 'polypeptide(L)'
;MENLIEIVLDEDEDARDHDSDAEDNTELLGDMVIDYYGSSTNWQFARNVLKLAISDSMLALARGVLSKAASLARKLHDSPTLQAKFKGLIEASLSQLKTDRRALARRVPTRWNSDYECLLSLLELRPCVEMLTADSENNLQHLALNTEQWEILEQLIWVLKIFKEVSDLFTRANEPLVHQVIQMFVRIRRHLEAVRKDEKGKLHPLIRAAAHSALLVDNKYMDAFADSEVHWIALVMCPDLKLQWLQDNGFSASQIDTIYQVIVNRFNSTYKNSSSVNSATINQQQEEESEDEWIPNNRPLRQSADVNSIETYLRTEHVSRHVIKLAGGPLQYWDAQRALVSCSDLSRFAIDYLSAPASSVEVERAFSCGHLMTNHLQHQMSPETFQAKMALRSWYKTPLLWDVSELATVLGDSVKDLVSESPNAHDQSHQ
;
A
#
# COMPACT_ATOMS: atom_id res chain seq x y z
N MET A 1 -27.82 15.23 0.07
CA MET A 1 -27.27 14.08 -0.69
C MET A 1 -25.74 14.20 -0.62
N GLU A 2 -25.26 14.32 0.61
CA GLU A 2 -23.90 14.66 1.01
C GLU A 2 -23.79 14.06 2.40
N ASN A 3 -22.92 13.08 2.57
CA ASN A 3 -22.28 12.71 3.83
C ASN A 3 -21.12 11.81 3.44
N LEU A 4 -19.99 12.49 3.20
CA LEU A 4 -18.67 11.91 3.04
C LEU A 4 -18.24 11.24 4.35
N ILE A 5 -17.57 10.11 4.17
CA ILE A 5 -17.07 9.19 5.18
C ILE A 5 -16.06 9.92 6.08
N GLU A 6 -16.47 10.20 7.31
CA GLU A 6 -15.59 10.56 8.42
C GLU A 6 -14.94 9.27 8.93
N ILE A 7 -13.61 9.18 8.76
CA ILE A 7 -12.79 8.16 9.42
C ILE A 7 -12.60 8.64 10.85
N VAL A 8 -13.37 8.09 11.78
CA VAL A 8 -13.18 8.33 13.22
C VAL A 8 -11.93 7.57 13.67
N LEU A 9 -10.98 8.37 14.13
CA LEU A 9 -9.85 8.04 14.96
C LEU A 9 -10.34 7.52 16.31
N ASP A 10 -9.78 6.43 16.81
CA ASP A 10 -9.65 6.21 18.25
C ASP A 10 -8.27 5.63 18.53
N GLU A 11 -7.47 6.43 19.23
CA GLU A 11 -6.16 6.11 19.80
C GLU A 11 -6.33 5.67 21.27
N ASP A 12 -5.76 4.50 21.57
CA ASP A 12 -5.09 4.01 22.80
C ASP A 12 -5.74 3.90 24.20
N GLU A 13 -5.59 2.65 24.71
CA GLU A 13 -5.22 2.13 26.04
C GLU A 13 -5.76 2.75 27.35
N ASP A 14 -6.40 1.89 28.14
CA ASP A 14 -6.07 1.79 29.58
C ASP A 14 -6.06 0.32 30.02
N ALA A 15 -4.86 -0.21 30.26
CA ALA A 15 -4.67 -1.43 31.03
C ALA A 15 -4.85 -1.11 32.52
N ARG A 16 -6.06 -1.32 33.04
CA ARG A 16 -6.29 -1.58 34.47
C ARG A 16 -7.33 -2.67 34.64
N ASP A 17 -6.96 -3.65 35.45
CA ASP A 17 -7.74 -4.83 35.82
C ASP A 17 -9.18 -4.49 36.24
N HIS A 18 -10.15 -5.00 35.47
CA HIS A 18 -11.38 -5.52 36.05
C HIS A 18 -11.97 -6.66 35.20
N ASP A 19 -12.06 -7.82 35.85
CA ASP A 19 -12.82 -9.00 35.45
C ASP A 19 -14.25 -8.59 35.07
N SER A 20 -14.63 -8.78 33.80
CA SER A 20 -15.94 -9.29 33.36
C SER A 20 -16.00 -9.34 31.83
N ASP A 21 -16.27 -10.54 31.32
CA ASP A 21 -16.90 -10.84 30.03
C ASP A 21 -16.36 -10.09 28.79
N ALA A 22 -15.19 -10.51 28.32
CA ALA A 22 -14.71 -10.23 26.97
C ALA A 22 -15.37 -11.16 25.94
N GLU A 23 -16.69 -11.04 25.79
CA GLU A 23 -17.38 -11.29 24.53
C GLU A 23 -17.71 -9.92 23.92
N ASP A 24 -17.71 -9.82 22.60
CA ASP A 24 -18.44 -8.77 21.86
C ASP A 24 -17.76 -7.45 21.43
N ASN A 25 -16.46 -7.44 21.09
CA ASN A 25 -15.88 -6.29 20.34
C ASN A 25 -14.98 -6.67 19.15
N THR A 26 -15.04 -7.92 18.70
CA THR A 26 -14.25 -8.44 17.57
C THR A 26 -14.92 -8.21 16.20
N GLU A 27 -16.11 -7.62 16.16
CA GLU A 27 -17.12 -7.87 15.10
C GLU A 27 -17.34 -6.71 14.11
N LEU A 28 -16.71 -5.55 14.25
CA LEU A 28 -17.26 -4.36 13.57
C LEU A 28 -16.75 -4.08 12.14
N LEU A 29 -15.49 -4.34 11.79
CA LEU A 29 -14.98 -3.92 10.47
C LEU A 29 -14.76 -5.09 9.49
N GLY A 30 -14.32 -6.25 9.98
CA GLY A 30 -14.19 -7.47 9.18
C GLY A 30 -15.55 -8.09 8.87
N ASP A 31 -16.42 -8.18 9.87
CA ASP A 31 -17.73 -8.83 9.71
C ASP A 31 -18.73 -7.95 8.96
N MET A 32 -18.66 -6.60 9.04
CA MET A 32 -19.48 -5.75 8.16
C MET A 32 -19.22 -5.99 6.66
N VAL A 33 -17.97 -6.25 6.26
CA VAL A 33 -17.63 -6.53 4.84
C VAL A 33 -17.98 -7.97 4.46
N ILE A 34 -17.83 -8.93 5.38
CA ILE A 34 -18.16 -10.35 5.19
C ILE A 34 -19.67 -10.59 5.20
N ASP A 35 -20.45 -9.86 6.00
CA ASP A 35 -21.90 -10.00 6.09
C ASP A 35 -22.62 -9.24 4.97
N TYR A 36 -22.13 -8.07 4.55
CA TYR A 36 -22.79 -7.30 3.48
C TYR A 36 -22.64 -7.93 2.09
N TYR A 37 -21.58 -8.70 1.84
CA TYR A 37 -21.39 -9.49 0.61
C TYR A 37 -21.45 -11.01 0.83
N GLY A 38 -21.95 -11.41 2.00
CA GLY A 38 -22.68 -12.65 2.22
C GLY A 38 -21.83 -13.88 2.46
N SER A 39 -21.56 -14.17 3.73
CA SER A 39 -21.19 -15.51 4.18
C SER A 39 -22.12 -16.59 3.58
N SER A 40 -23.43 -16.34 3.50
CA SER A 40 -24.41 -17.28 2.92
C SER A 40 -24.27 -17.49 1.41
N THR A 41 -24.09 -16.42 0.61
CA THR A 41 -23.91 -16.48 -0.85
C THR A 41 -22.59 -17.12 -1.25
N ASN A 42 -21.53 -16.91 -0.47
CA ASN A 42 -20.20 -17.50 -0.71
C ASN A 42 -20.22 -19.03 -0.55
N TRP A 43 -20.86 -19.52 0.51
CA TRP A 43 -20.98 -20.97 0.72
C TRP A 43 -21.95 -21.62 -0.27
N GLN A 44 -23.02 -20.93 -0.66
CA GLN A 44 -23.90 -21.39 -1.73
C GLN A 44 -23.17 -21.47 -3.07
N PHE A 45 -22.33 -20.50 -3.42
CA PHE A 45 -21.50 -20.57 -4.62
C PHE A 45 -20.50 -21.74 -4.55
N ALA A 46 -19.79 -21.89 -3.43
CA ALA A 46 -18.83 -22.97 -3.25
C ALA A 46 -19.51 -24.36 -3.37
N ARG A 47 -20.69 -24.53 -2.77
CA ARG A 47 -21.46 -25.79 -2.82
C ARG A 47 -22.11 -26.04 -4.18
N ASN A 48 -22.68 -25.02 -4.82
CA ASN A 48 -23.52 -25.19 -6.02
C ASN A 48 -22.75 -25.02 -7.33
N VAL A 49 -21.78 -24.10 -7.38
CA VAL A 49 -21.02 -23.78 -8.60
C VAL A 49 -19.70 -24.53 -8.63
N LEU A 50 -18.93 -24.47 -7.54
CA LEU A 50 -17.66 -25.20 -7.45
C LEU A 50 -17.84 -26.69 -7.10
N LYS A 51 -19.08 -27.11 -6.77
CA LYS A 51 -19.42 -28.47 -6.34
C LYS A 51 -18.55 -28.98 -5.19
N LEU A 52 -18.14 -28.07 -4.30
CA LEU A 52 -17.32 -28.40 -3.14
C LEU A 52 -18.21 -28.94 -2.03
N ALA A 53 -17.91 -30.15 -1.55
CA ALA A 53 -18.56 -30.75 -0.40
C ALA A 53 -18.03 -30.12 0.89
N ILE A 54 -18.54 -28.93 1.25
CA ILE A 54 -18.19 -28.22 2.49
C ILE A 54 -19.26 -28.51 3.54
N SER A 55 -18.91 -29.32 4.54
CA SER A 55 -19.77 -29.59 5.71
C SER A 55 -19.61 -28.53 6.79
N ASP A 56 -20.56 -28.47 7.73
CA ASP A 56 -20.47 -27.55 8.87
C ASP A 56 -19.32 -27.93 9.83
N SER A 57 -18.95 -29.22 9.87
CA SER A 57 -17.77 -29.69 10.60
C SER A 57 -16.46 -29.14 10.02
N MET A 58 -16.34 -29.04 8.70
CA MET A 58 -15.19 -28.42 8.03
C MET A 58 -15.09 -26.92 8.36
N LEU A 59 -16.22 -26.22 8.38
CA LEU A 59 -16.25 -24.81 8.79
C LEU A 59 -15.79 -24.61 10.25
N ALA A 60 -16.24 -25.49 11.15
CA ALA A 60 -15.79 -25.49 12.54
C ALA A 60 -14.27 -25.75 12.64
N LEU A 61 -13.72 -26.66 11.84
CA LEU A 61 -12.28 -26.94 11.80
C LEU A 61 -11.47 -25.70 11.41
N ALA A 62 -11.86 -24.97 10.36
CA ALA A 62 -11.17 -23.76 9.92
C ALA A 62 -11.26 -22.60 10.92
N ARG A 63 -12.45 -22.36 11.51
CA ARG A 63 -12.60 -21.37 12.60
C ARG A 63 -11.71 -21.72 13.80
N GLY A 64 -11.50 -23.02 14.04
CA GLY A 64 -10.60 -23.51 15.08
C GLY A 64 -9.12 -23.22 14.84
N VAL A 65 -8.65 -23.12 13.59
CA VAL A 65 -7.20 -22.94 13.30
C VAL A 65 -6.72 -21.58 13.78
N LEU A 66 -7.34 -20.49 13.33
CA LEU A 66 -6.93 -19.12 13.69
C LEU A 66 -7.14 -18.85 15.18
N SER A 67 -8.27 -19.29 15.75
CA SER A 67 -8.58 -19.06 17.16
C SER A 67 -7.63 -19.80 18.10
N LYS A 68 -7.25 -21.05 17.78
CA LYS A 68 -6.23 -21.81 18.54
C LYS A 68 -4.84 -21.18 18.41
N ALA A 69 -4.42 -20.81 17.21
CA ALA A 69 -3.13 -20.14 16.96
C ALA A 69 -3.02 -18.83 17.76
N ALA A 70 -4.05 -17.99 17.68
CA ALA A 70 -4.11 -16.71 18.39
C ALA A 70 -4.11 -16.89 19.91
N SER A 71 -4.92 -17.83 20.41
CA SER A 71 -5.00 -18.14 21.85
C SER A 71 -3.69 -18.67 22.40
N LEU A 72 -3.00 -19.54 21.66
CA LEU A 72 -1.71 -20.08 22.09
C LEU A 72 -0.63 -19.00 22.13
N ALA A 73 -0.54 -18.18 21.08
CA ALA A 73 0.39 -17.06 21.05
C ALA A 73 0.14 -16.09 22.21
N ARG A 74 -1.12 -15.74 22.47
CA ARG A 74 -1.51 -14.87 23.59
C ARG A 74 -1.10 -15.45 24.94
N LYS A 75 -1.47 -16.71 25.25
CA LYS A 75 -1.10 -17.36 26.51
C LYS A 75 0.41 -17.42 26.75
N LEU A 76 1.19 -17.60 25.68
CA LEU A 76 2.66 -17.62 25.75
C LEU A 76 3.29 -16.24 25.98
N HIS A 77 2.62 -15.17 25.55
CA HIS A 77 3.07 -13.80 25.84
C HIS A 77 2.66 -13.35 27.25
N ASP A 78 1.46 -13.73 27.68
CA ASP A 78 0.89 -13.26 28.95
C ASP A 78 1.40 -14.05 30.17
N SER A 79 1.89 -15.27 29.99
CA SER A 79 2.41 -16.12 31.08
C SER A 79 3.95 -16.23 31.03
N PRO A 80 4.68 -15.60 31.96
CA PRO A 80 6.14 -15.72 32.04
C PRO A 80 6.62 -17.17 32.21
N THR A 81 5.86 -17.99 32.95
CA THR A 81 6.18 -19.39 33.19
C THR A 81 6.09 -20.22 31.90
N LEU A 82 5.00 -20.09 31.14
CA LEU A 82 4.85 -20.77 29.86
C LEU A 82 5.87 -20.24 28.84
N GLN A 83 6.13 -18.93 28.85
CA GLN A 83 7.14 -18.33 27.97
C GLN A 83 8.54 -18.92 28.23
N ALA A 84 8.95 -19.03 29.50
CA ALA A 84 10.24 -19.60 29.88
C ALA A 84 10.33 -21.08 29.49
N LYS A 85 9.27 -21.86 29.75
CA LYS A 85 9.20 -23.28 29.36
C LYS A 85 9.30 -23.46 27.84
N PHE A 86 8.57 -22.64 27.08
CA PHE A 86 8.59 -22.69 25.62
C PHE A 86 9.95 -22.28 25.04
N LYS A 87 10.60 -21.25 25.59
CA LYS A 87 11.98 -20.90 25.24
C LYS A 87 12.94 -22.06 25.48
N GLY A 88 12.82 -22.76 26.62
CA GLY A 88 13.60 -23.96 26.90
C GLY A 88 13.37 -25.09 25.89
N LEU A 89 12.13 -25.31 25.45
CA LEU A 89 11.81 -26.27 24.38
C LEU A 89 12.43 -25.88 23.04
N ILE A 90 12.43 -24.59 22.70
CA ILE A 90 13.06 -24.08 21.48
C ILE A 90 14.58 -24.29 21.54
N GLU A 91 15.22 -23.93 22.65
CA GLU A 91 16.66 -24.09 22.86
C GLU A 91 17.09 -25.56 22.75
N ALA A 92 16.30 -26.48 23.34
CA ALA A 92 16.55 -27.91 23.22
C ALA A 92 16.35 -28.47 21.80
N SER A 93 15.57 -27.78 20.96
CA SER A 93 15.19 -28.25 19.62
C SER A 93 15.91 -27.50 18.48
N LEU A 94 16.87 -26.62 18.78
CA LEU A 94 17.53 -25.76 17.79
C LEU A 94 18.13 -26.51 16.59
N SER A 95 18.63 -27.73 16.80
CA SER A 95 19.21 -28.56 15.73
C SER A 95 18.16 -29.11 14.76
N GLN A 96 16.90 -29.17 15.16
CA GLN A 96 15.79 -29.69 14.36
C GLN A 96 14.98 -28.58 13.69
N LEU A 97 14.99 -27.38 14.28
CA LEU A 97 14.27 -26.22 13.78
C LEU A 97 15.01 -25.56 12.60
N LYS A 98 14.27 -25.18 11.56
CA LYS A 98 14.79 -24.43 10.40
C LYS A 98 14.54 -22.92 10.51
N THR A 99 14.37 -22.42 11.73
CA THR A 99 14.00 -21.03 12.03
C THR A 99 14.87 -20.46 13.15
N ASP A 100 15.09 -19.15 13.12
CA ASP A 100 15.73 -18.38 14.18
C ASP A 100 14.70 -17.78 15.17
N ARG A 101 13.40 -18.02 14.96
CA ARG A 101 12.36 -17.56 15.88
C ARG A 101 12.54 -18.13 17.29
N ARG A 102 12.21 -17.29 18.28
CA ARG A 102 12.29 -17.61 19.72
C ARG A 102 10.96 -17.42 20.47
N ALA A 103 9.91 -17.06 19.75
CA ALA A 103 8.56 -16.86 20.27
C ALA A 103 7.54 -16.99 19.13
N LEU A 104 6.29 -17.29 19.48
CA LEU A 104 5.17 -17.15 18.56
C LEU A 104 4.87 -15.67 18.31
N ALA A 105 4.56 -15.32 17.07
CA ALA A 105 4.14 -13.96 16.74
C ALA A 105 2.72 -13.70 17.29
N ARG A 106 2.53 -12.54 17.89
CA ARG A 106 1.22 -12.12 18.43
C ARG A 106 0.30 -11.73 17.28
N ARG A 107 -0.94 -12.24 17.31
CA ARG A 107 -2.01 -11.79 16.43
C ARG A 107 -2.49 -10.40 16.83
N VAL A 108 -2.58 -9.50 15.87
CA VAL A 108 -3.19 -8.18 15.99
C VAL A 108 -4.39 -8.14 15.02
N PRO A 109 -5.64 -8.24 15.53
CA PRO A 109 -6.82 -8.40 14.68
C PRO A 109 -6.98 -7.35 13.58
N THR A 110 -6.51 -6.12 13.83
CA THR A 110 -6.59 -4.98 12.90
C THR A 110 -5.51 -5.01 11.80
N ARG A 111 -4.56 -5.95 11.86
CA ARG A 111 -3.45 -6.07 10.91
C ARG A 111 -3.36 -7.50 10.37
N TRP A 112 -3.93 -7.74 9.20
CA TRP A 112 -3.93 -9.06 8.55
C TRP A 112 -2.54 -9.66 8.30
N ASN A 113 -1.48 -8.85 8.17
CA ASN A 113 -0.11 -9.35 8.13
C ASN A 113 0.29 -10.09 9.42
N SER A 114 -0.32 -9.74 10.56
CA SER A 114 -0.08 -10.44 11.83
C SER A 114 -0.69 -11.84 11.86
N ASP A 115 -1.77 -12.10 11.09
CA ASP A 115 -2.35 -13.43 10.94
C ASP A 115 -1.35 -14.36 10.23
N TYR A 116 -0.76 -13.86 9.14
CA TYR A 116 0.30 -14.57 8.42
C TYR A 116 1.49 -14.88 9.34
N GLU A 117 2.02 -13.88 10.07
CA GLU A 117 3.17 -14.08 10.96
C GLU A 117 2.84 -15.03 12.12
N CYS A 118 1.63 -14.94 12.69
CA CYS A 118 1.19 -15.82 13.77
C CYS A 118 1.17 -17.28 13.30
N LEU A 119 0.50 -17.57 12.18
CA LEU A 119 0.42 -18.91 11.61
C LEU A 119 1.80 -19.44 11.19
N LEU A 120 2.61 -18.60 10.53
CA LEU A 120 3.96 -18.98 10.12
C LEU A 120 4.85 -19.34 11.32
N SER A 121 4.82 -18.53 12.39
CA SER A 121 5.58 -18.81 13.60
C SER A 121 5.14 -20.11 14.28
N LEU A 122 3.84 -20.41 14.23
CA LEU A 122 3.27 -21.66 14.76
C LEU A 122 3.76 -22.87 13.97
N LEU A 123 3.80 -22.77 12.63
CA LEU A 123 4.31 -23.82 11.76
C LEU A 123 5.82 -24.04 11.94
N GLU A 124 6.61 -22.95 11.97
CA GLU A 124 8.06 -23.02 12.13
C GLU A 124 8.49 -23.61 13.47
N LEU A 125 7.71 -23.36 14.53
CA LEU A 125 7.93 -23.88 15.88
C LEU A 125 7.05 -25.10 16.20
N ARG A 126 6.50 -25.76 15.18
CA ARG A 126 5.57 -26.89 15.33
C ARG A 126 6.03 -27.97 16.32
N PRO A 127 7.29 -28.48 16.28
CA PRO A 127 7.74 -29.49 17.24
C PRO A 127 7.62 -29.01 18.70
N CYS A 128 7.98 -27.75 18.96
CA CYS A 128 7.89 -27.16 20.29
C CYS A 128 6.44 -26.94 20.71
N VAL A 129 5.57 -26.53 19.78
CA VAL A 129 4.13 -26.36 20.00
C VAL A 129 3.46 -27.69 20.36
N GLU A 130 3.78 -28.76 19.62
CA GLU A 130 3.26 -30.10 19.88
C GLU A 130 3.72 -30.62 21.25
N MET A 131 5.00 -30.45 21.60
CA MET A 131 5.50 -30.81 22.95
C MET A 131 4.83 -30.00 24.06
N LEU A 132 4.69 -28.68 23.89
CA LEU A 132 4.09 -27.81 24.89
C LEU A 132 2.60 -28.13 25.12
N THR A 133 1.86 -28.43 24.05
CA THR A 133 0.42 -28.73 24.11
C THR A 133 0.13 -30.17 24.54
N ALA A 134 1.07 -31.11 24.34
CA ALA A 134 0.94 -32.49 24.81
C ALA A 134 1.16 -32.63 26.33
N ASP A 135 1.95 -31.74 26.92
CA ASP A 135 2.24 -31.76 28.35
C ASP A 135 1.02 -31.33 29.19
N SER A 136 0.53 -32.26 30.01
CA SER A 136 -0.69 -32.07 30.78
C SER A 136 -0.60 -31.01 31.86
N GLU A 137 0.59 -30.69 32.35
CA GLU A 137 0.80 -29.67 33.37
C GLU A 137 0.50 -28.26 32.85
N ASN A 138 0.56 -28.06 31.53
CA ASN A 138 0.37 -26.75 30.91
C ASN A 138 -1.11 -26.39 30.69
N ASN A 139 -2.04 -27.35 30.76
CA ASN A 139 -3.47 -27.16 30.46
C ASN A 139 -3.75 -26.55 29.06
N LEU A 140 -2.95 -26.93 28.04
CA LEU A 140 -3.03 -26.40 26.67
C LEU A 140 -3.56 -27.41 25.63
N GLN A 141 -3.99 -28.60 26.04
CA GLN A 141 -4.38 -29.70 25.15
C GLN A 141 -5.56 -29.32 24.23
N HIS A 142 -6.50 -28.50 24.72
CA HIS A 142 -7.62 -27.98 23.93
C HIS A 142 -7.18 -27.08 22.76
N LEU A 143 -5.98 -26.50 22.83
CA LEU A 143 -5.38 -25.68 21.78
C LEU A 143 -4.52 -26.49 20.80
N ALA A 144 -4.31 -27.79 21.05
CA ALA A 144 -3.59 -28.64 20.13
C ALA A 144 -4.32 -28.71 18.77
N LEU A 145 -3.56 -28.54 17.68
CA LEU A 145 -4.07 -28.70 16.32
C LEU A 145 -3.99 -30.19 15.94
N ASN A 146 -5.05 -30.69 15.32
CA ASN A 146 -5.05 -32.03 14.73
C ASN A 146 -4.36 -32.02 13.35
N THR A 147 -4.17 -33.20 12.74
CA THR A 147 -3.49 -33.34 11.45
C THR A 147 -4.14 -32.53 10.32
N GLU A 148 -5.47 -32.52 10.24
CA GLU A 148 -6.22 -31.77 9.22
C GLU A 148 -6.11 -30.25 9.43
N GLN A 149 -6.11 -29.80 10.69
CA GLN A 149 -5.90 -28.40 11.04
C GLN A 149 -4.49 -27.92 10.69
N TRP A 150 -3.47 -28.76 10.88
CA TRP A 150 -2.11 -28.46 10.42
C TRP A 150 -2.03 -28.36 8.90
N GLU A 151 -2.69 -29.25 8.17
CA GLU A 151 -2.76 -29.18 6.70
C GLU A 151 -3.43 -27.88 6.21
N ILE A 152 -4.58 -27.53 6.79
CA ILE A 152 -5.28 -26.27 6.47
C ILE A 152 -4.40 -25.06 6.80
N LEU A 153 -3.71 -25.08 7.94
CA LEU A 153 -2.80 -24.00 8.35
C LEU A 153 -1.66 -23.80 7.34
N GLU A 154 -1.02 -24.88 6.90
CA GLU A 154 0.06 -24.82 5.91
C GLU A 154 -0.42 -24.24 4.58
N GLN A 155 -1.59 -24.68 4.10
CA GLN A 155 -2.19 -24.15 2.88
C GLN A 155 -2.61 -22.68 3.03
N LEU A 156 -3.12 -22.29 4.19
CA LEU A 156 -3.52 -20.91 4.47
C LEU A 156 -2.33 -19.95 4.49
N ILE A 157 -1.19 -20.35 5.06
CA ILE A 157 0.06 -19.57 5.02
C ILE A 157 0.44 -19.27 3.56
N TRP A 158 0.37 -20.27 2.69
CA TRP A 158 0.72 -20.10 1.28
C TRP A 158 -0.20 -19.10 0.56
N VAL A 159 -1.50 -19.12 0.85
CA VAL A 159 -2.45 -18.15 0.28
C VAL A 159 -2.24 -16.75 0.85
N LEU A 160 -2.08 -16.62 2.18
CA LEU A 160 -1.84 -15.34 2.84
C LEU A 160 -0.52 -14.69 2.39
N LYS A 161 0.48 -15.51 2.03
CA LYS A 161 1.76 -15.03 1.49
C LYS A 161 1.59 -14.19 0.22
N ILE A 162 0.60 -14.52 -0.64
CA ILE A 162 0.30 -13.74 -1.86
C ILE A 162 0.07 -12.27 -1.51
N PHE A 163 -0.71 -12.04 -0.47
CA PHE A 163 -1.06 -10.71 -0.03
C PHE A 163 0.10 -10.08 0.77
N LYS A 164 0.75 -10.85 1.65
CA LYS A 164 1.91 -10.38 2.45
C LYS A 164 3.01 -9.77 1.56
N GLU A 165 3.37 -10.45 0.47
CA GLU A 165 4.39 -9.96 -0.47
C GLU A 165 4.02 -8.63 -1.13
N VAL A 166 2.73 -8.44 -1.45
CA VAL A 166 2.22 -7.19 -2.04
C VAL A 166 2.19 -6.07 -0.99
N SER A 167 1.78 -6.35 0.24
CA SER A 167 1.85 -5.36 1.32
C SER A 167 3.26 -4.93 1.64
N ASP A 168 4.21 -5.86 1.69
CA ASP A 168 5.61 -5.54 1.93
C ASP A 168 6.19 -4.65 0.84
N LEU A 169 5.75 -4.83 -0.41
CA LEU A 169 6.09 -3.95 -1.53
C LEU A 169 5.57 -2.52 -1.29
N PHE A 170 4.28 -2.35 -1.00
CA PHE A 170 3.67 -1.03 -0.77
C PHE A 170 4.00 -0.39 0.58
N THR A 171 4.75 -1.09 1.42
CA THR A 171 5.30 -0.59 2.68
C THR A 171 6.72 -0.02 2.49
N ARG A 172 7.34 -0.13 1.31
CA ARG A 172 8.67 0.47 1.08
C ARG A 172 8.58 1.99 1.11
N ALA A 173 9.49 2.63 1.83
CA ALA A 173 9.55 4.10 1.91
C ALA A 173 10.21 4.67 0.65
N ASN A 174 9.84 5.90 0.29
CA ASN A 174 10.49 6.71 -0.75
C ASN A 174 10.43 6.11 -2.17
N GLU A 175 9.49 5.21 -2.42
CA GLU A 175 9.23 4.64 -3.74
C GLU A 175 7.78 4.92 -4.14
N PRO A 176 7.51 5.78 -5.13
CA PRO A 176 6.16 6.04 -5.56
C PRO A 176 5.68 4.89 -6.46
N LEU A 177 4.89 4.00 -5.87
CA LEU A 177 4.48 2.72 -6.47
C LEU A 177 3.05 2.73 -7.01
N VAL A 178 2.39 3.90 -7.11
CA VAL A 178 0.98 4.01 -7.54
C VAL A 178 0.72 3.32 -8.88
N HIS A 179 1.70 3.38 -9.79
CA HIS A 179 1.64 2.75 -11.10
C HIS A 179 1.59 1.21 -11.08
N GLN A 180 1.97 0.59 -9.96
CA GLN A 180 1.98 -0.86 -9.77
C GLN A 180 0.68 -1.38 -9.14
N VAL A 181 -0.18 -0.51 -8.61
CA VAL A 181 -1.41 -0.92 -7.88
C VAL A 181 -2.27 -1.87 -8.71
N ILE A 182 -2.69 -1.45 -9.90
CA ILE A 182 -3.50 -2.30 -10.79
C ILE A 182 -2.77 -3.58 -11.17
N GLN A 183 -1.44 -3.52 -11.39
CA GLN A 183 -0.65 -4.70 -11.71
C GLN A 183 -0.67 -5.72 -10.57
N MET A 184 -0.62 -5.24 -9.32
CA MET A 184 -0.66 -6.11 -8.15
C MET A 184 -2.04 -6.72 -7.94
N PHE A 185 -3.13 -5.98 -8.17
CA PHE A 185 -4.49 -6.56 -8.16
C PHE A 185 -4.65 -7.66 -9.22
N VAL A 186 -4.23 -7.41 -10.47
CA VAL A 186 -4.26 -8.43 -11.53
C VAL A 186 -3.39 -9.65 -11.17
N ARG A 187 -2.25 -9.45 -10.51
CA ARG A 187 -1.39 -10.54 -10.04
C ARG A 187 -2.04 -11.33 -8.90
N ILE A 188 -2.62 -10.68 -7.90
CA ILE A 188 -3.37 -11.31 -6.81
C ILE A 188 -4.50 -12.15 -7.39
N ARG A 189 -5.32 -11.57 -8.28
CA ARG A 189 -6.41 -12.26 -8.97
C ARG A 189 -5.94 -13.56 -9.63
N ARG A 190 -4.86 -13.52 -10.42
CA ARG A 190 -4.32 -14.71 -11.08
C ARG A 190 -3.92 -15.81 -10.10
N HIS A 191 -3.24 -15.44 -9.01
CA HIS A 191 -2.87 -16.41 -7.98
C HIS A 191 -4.10 -17.01 -7.32
N LEU A 192 -5.08 -16.18 -6.92
CA LEU A 192 -6.33 -16.64 -6.32
C LEU A 192 -7.18 -17.51 -7.26
N GLU A 193 -7.21 -17.19 -8.56
CA GLU A 193 -7.87 -18.03 -9.56
C GLU A 193 -7.20 -19.40 -9.68
N ALA A 194 -5.87 -19.47 -9.64
CA ALA A 194 -5.14 -20.73 -9.61
C ALA A 194 -5.45 -21.54 -8.35
N VAL A 195 -5.52 -20.88 -7.18
CA VAL A 195 -5.93 -21.52 -5.90
C VAL A 195 -7.35 -22.07 -6.00
N ARG A 196 -8.30 -21.28 -6.50
CA ARG A 196 -9.71 -21.67 -6.65
C ARG A 196 -9.88 -22.86 -7.60
N LYS A 197 -9.18 -22.82 -8.75
CA LYS A 197 -9.21 -23.90 -9.75
C LYS A 197 -8.62 -25.20 -9.20
N ASP A 198 -7.52 -25.10 -8.45
CA ASP A 198 -6.78 -26.24 -7.91
C ASP A 198 -6.59 -27.36 -8.95
N GLU A 199 -5.89 -27.05 -10.03
CA GLU A 199 -5.69 -27.99 -11.15
C GLU A 199 -5.03 -29.31 -10.72
N LYS A 200 -4.31 -29.31 -9.59
CA LYS A 200 -3.65 -30.48 -9.03
C LYS A 200 -4.53 -31.28 -8.06
N GLY A 201 -5.69 -30.74 -7.66
CA GLY A 201 -6.62 -31.39 -6.73
C GLY A 201 -6.05 -31.65 -5.34
N LYS A 202 -5.14 -30.78 -4.86
CA LYS A 202 -4.44 -30.96 -3.58
C LYS A 202 -4.90 -30.01 -2.47
N LEU A 203 -5.70 -29.00 -2.81
CA LEU A 203 -6.10 -27.98 -1.87
C LEU A 203 -7.39 -28.37 -1.16
N HIS A 204 -7.42 -28.10 0.14
CA HIS A 204 -8.60 -28.32 0.95
C HIS A 204 -9.77 -27.48 0.41
N PRO A 205 -11.01 -28.02 0.35
CA PRO A 205 -12.17 -27.31 -0.18
C PRO A 205 -12.38 -25.91 0.41
N LEU A 206 -12.07 -25.74 1.70
CA LEU A 206 -12.15 -24.44 2.39
C LEU A 206 -11.17 -23.41 1.84
N ILE A 207 -9.96 -23.83 1.47
CA ILE A 207 -8.94 -22.92 0.89
C ILE A 207 -9.40 -22.43 -0.47
N ARG A 208 -10.00 -23.31 -1.27
CA ARG A 208 -10.58 -22.96 -2.58
C ARG A 208 -11.77 -22.01 -2.44
N ALA A 209 -12.63 -22.24 -1.45
CA ALA A 209 -13.75 -21.35 -1.14
C ALA A 209 -13.27 -19.99 -0.63
N ALA A 210 -12.29 -19.94 0.27
CA ALA A 210 -11.69 -18.70 0.76
C ALA A 210 -11.04 -17.89 -0.38
N ALA A 211 -10.35 -18.55 -1.32
CA ALA A 211 -9.81 -17.90 -2.50
C ALA A 211 -10.89 -17.30 -3.40
N HIS A 212 -12.06 -17.95 -3.50
CA HIS A 212 -13.20 -17.36 -4.20
C HIS A 212 -13.74 -16.12 -3.49
N SER A 213 -13.89 -16.15 -2.17
CA SER A 213 -14.32 -14.98 -1.40
C SER A 213 -13.35 -13.81 -1.60
N ALA A 214 -12.05 -14.07 -1.58
CA ALA A 214 -11.05 -13.05 -1.86
C ALA A 214 -11.15 -12.47 -3.29
N LEU A 215 -11.51 -13.28 -4.29
CA LEU A 215 -11.77 -12.80 -5.66
C LEU A 215 -12.99 -11.87 -5.76
N LEU A 216 -14.01 -12.08 -4.93
CA LEU A 216 -15.17 -11.18 -4.90
C LEU A 216 -14.79 -9.80 -4.35
N VAL A 217 -13.96 -9.78 -3.31
CA VAL A 217 -13.39 -8.54 -2.76
C VAL A 217 -12.51 -7.85 -3.79
N ASP A 218 -11.64 -8.59 -4.46
CA ASP A 218 -10.79 -8.09 -5.55
C ASP A 218 -11.62 -7.47 -6.70
N ASN A 219 -12.72 -8.11 -7.11
CA ASN A 219 -13.63 -7.56 -8.12
C ASN A 219 -14.23 -6.23 -7.67
N LYS A 220 -14.72 -6.14 -6.43
CA LYS A 220 -15.27 -4.91 -5.86
C LYS A 220 -14.26 -3.75 -5.91
N TYR A 221 -13.02 -3.99 -5.52
CA TYR A 221 -11.98 -2.96 -5.59
C TYR A 221 -11.61 -2.60 -7.04
N MET A 222 -11.62 -3.58 -7.94
CA MET A 222 -11.38 -3.32 -9.36
C MET A 222 -12.51 -2.51 -10.01
N ASP A 223 -13.75 -2.68 -9.55
CA ASP A 223 -14.87 -1.81 -9.93
C ASP A 223 -14.69 -0.40 -9.34
N ALA A 224 -14.27 -0.28 -8.07
CA ALA A 224 -14.00 1.01 -7.44
C ALA A 224 -12.84 1.79 -8.10
N PHE A 225 -11.88 1.10 -8.73
CA PHE A 225 -10.85 1.78 -9.54
C PHE A 225 -11.44 2.48 -10.77
N ALA A 226 -12.67 2.15 -11.20
CA ALA A 226 -13.34 2.93 -12.25
C ALA A 226 -13.64 4.38 -11.81
N ASP A 227 -13.83 4.60 -10.51
CA ASP A 227 -14.11 5.92 -9.93
C ASP A 227 -12.83 6.76 -9.74
N SER A 228 -11.65 6.15 -9.87
CA SER A 228 -10.35 6.80 -9.69
C SER A 228 -9.44 6.61 -10.91
N GLU A 229 -9.37 7.64 -11.75
CA GLU A 229 -8.48 7.69 -12.91
C GLU A 229 -6.98 7.67 -12.57
N VAL A 230 -6.59 7.98 -11.33
CA VAL A 230 -5.18 8.16 -10.91
C VAL A 230 -4.35 6.92 -11.19
N HIS A 231 -4.87 5.75 -10.82
CA HIS A 231 -4.18 4.48 -10.98
C HIS A 231 -4.00 4.12 -12.46
N TRP A 232 -5.02 4.37 -13.27
CA TRP A 232 -5.01 4.10 -14.72
C TRP A 232 -4.04 5.02 -15.44
N ILE A 233 -4.07 6.32 -15.12
CA ILE A 233 -3.14 7.31 -15.65
C ILE A 233 -1.71 6.92 -15.26
N ALA A 234 -1.43 6.67 -13.99
CA ALA A 234 -0.10 6.29 -13.53
C ALA A 234 0.43 5.04 -14.25
N LEU A 235 -0.40 4.00 -14.42
CA LEU A 235 -0.02 2.78 -15.15
C LEU A 235 0.30 3.07 -16.62
N VAL A 236 -0.55 3.82 -17.32
CA VAL A 236 -0.38 4.09 -18.75
C VAL A 236 0.75 5.07 -19.02
N MET A 237 1.04 5.96 -18.08
CA MET A 237 2.20 6.84 -18.10
C MET A 237 3.51 6.09 -17.82
N CYS A 238 3.50 4.79 -17.47
CA CYS A 238 4.72 3.98 -17.54
C CYS A 238 5.06 3.64 -18.99
N PRO A 239 6.23 4.09 -19.51
CA PRO A 239 6.55 3.91 -20.93
C PRO A 239 6.79 2.46 -21.33
N ASP A 240 7.13 1.58 -20.38
CA ASP A 240 7.31 0.13 -20.59
C ASP A 240 6.01 -0.69 -20.49
N LEU A 241 4.89 -0.06 -20.11
CA LEU A 241 3.60 -0.72 -19.95
C LEU A 241 2.58 -0.19 -20.96
N LYS A 242 2.26 1.10 -20.85
CA LYS A 242 1.21 1.80 -21.62
C LYS A 242 -0.11 1.00 -21.66
N LEU A 243 -0.88 1.19 -22.74
CA LEU A 243 -2.10 0.43 -23.01
C LEU A 243 -1.82 -1.02 -23.43
N GLN A 244 -0.61 -1.31 -23.92
CA GLN A 244 -0.23 -2.66 -24.34
C GLN A 244 -0.30 -3.64 -23.17
N TRP A 245 0.16 -3.23 -21.99
CA TRP A 245 0.06 -4.06 -20.80
C TRP A 245 -1.39 -4.47 -20.49
N LEU A 246 -2.38 -3.60 -20.71
CA LEU A 246 -3.79 -3.96 -20.52
C LEU A 246 -4.23 -5.04 -21.52
N GLN A 247 -3.82 -4.93 -22.79
CA GLN A 247 -4.09 -5.94 -23.82
C GLN A 247 -3.49 -7.30 -23.42
N ASP A 248 -2.21 -7.29 -23.03
CA ASP A 248 -1.47 -8.49 -22.64
C ASP A 248 -2.03 -9.14 -21.36
N ASN A 249 -2.79 -8.38 -20.57
CA ASN A 249 -3.39 -8.84 -19.31
C ASN A 249 -4.90 -9.13 -19.42
N GLY A 250 -5.44 -9.22 -20.64
CA GLY A 250 -6.79 -9.74 -20.90
C GLY A 250 -7.93 -8.73 -20.76
N PHE A 251 -7.61 -7.42 -20.78
CA PHE A 251 -8.64 -6.38 -20.82
C PHE A 251 -9.28 -6.32 -22.22
N SER A 252 -10.59 -6.08 -22.29
CA SER A 252 -11.31 -5.99 -23.55
C SER A 252 -10.94 -4.72 -24.32
N ALA A 253 -11.09 -4.74 -25.65
CA ALA A 253 -10.88 -3.54 -26.47
C ALA A 253 -11.75 -2.35 -26.03
N SER A 254 -12.98 -2.61 -25.57
CA SER A 254 -13.88 -1.57 -25.04
C SER A 254 -13.39 -0.98 -23.71
N GLN A 255 -12.86 -1.79 -22.79
CA GLN A 255 -12.28 -1.30 -21.54
C GLN A 255 -11.05 -0.43 -21.80
N ILE A 256 -10.19 -0.87 -22.73
CA ILE A 256 -8.98 -0.15 -23.10
C ILE A 256 -9.33 1.18 -23.78
N ASP A 257 -10.34 1.21 -24.64
CA ASP A 257 -10.83 2.46 -25.23
C ASP A 257 -11.38 3.42 -24.17
N THR A 258 -12.20 2.94 -23.23
CA THR A 258 -12.68 3.77 -22.11
C THR A 258 -11.51 4.38 -21.33
N ILE A 259 -10.49 3.58 -20.98
CA ILE A 259 -9.29 4.05 -20.27
C ILE A 259 -8.53 5.08 -21.12
N TYR A 260 -8.36 4.82 -22.42
CA TYR A 260 -7.75 5.76 -23.35
C TYR A 260 -8.47 7.11 -23.34
N GLN A 261 -9.81 7.11 -23.47
CA GLN A 261 -10.61 8.34 -23.48
C GLN A 261 -10.48 9.11 -22.17
N VAL A 262 -10.54 8.43 -21.01
CA VAL A 262 -10.36 9.05 -19.69
C VAL A 262 -9.02 9.79 -19.61
N ILE A 263 -7.93 9.15 -20.02
CA ILE A 263 -6.58 9.72 -19.93
C ILE A 263 -6.44 10.92 -20.87
N VAL A 264 -6.89 10.79 -22.12
CA VAL A 264 -6.83 11.87 -23.11
C VAL A 264 -7.68 13.07 -22.68
N ASN A 265 -8.89 12.83 -22.19
CA ASN A 265 -9.77 13.89 -21.67
C ASN A 265 -9.14 14.59 -20.47
N ARG A 266 -8.56 13.82 -19.53
CA ARG A 266 -7.88 14.39 -18.36
C ARG A 266 -6.71 15.27 -18.77
N PHE A 267 -5.80 14.76 -19.60
CA PHE A 267 -4.66 15.54 -20.11
C PHE A 267 -5.10 16.83 -20.80
N ASN A 268 -6.08 16.74 -21.70
CA ASN A 268 -6.60 17.88 -22.43
C ASN A 268 -7.25 18.91 -21.49
N SER A 269 -8.00 18.47 -20.48
CA SER A 269 -8.61 19.37 -19.49
C SER A 269 -7.58 20.15 -18.67
N THR A 270 -6.44 19.53 -18.35
CA THR A 270 -5.37 20.12 -17.53
C THR A 270 -4.48 21.07 -18.34
N TYR A 271 -4.10 20.71 -19.57
CA TYR A 271 -3.07 21.45 -20.32
C TYR A 271 -3.61 22.25 -21.52
N LYS A 272 -4.69 21.86 -22.20
CA LYS A 272 -5.19 22.64 -23.36
C LYS A 272 -5.85 23.98 -22.97
N ASN A 273 -6.38 24.10 -21.75
CA ASN A 273 -6.92 25.37 -21.25
C ASN A 273 -5.85 26.35 -20.74
N SER A 274 -4.60 25.89 -20.53
CA SER A 274 -3.50 26.74 -20.08
C SER A 274 -2.83 27.51 -21.23
N SER A 275 -2.98 27.05 -22.47
CA SER A 275 -2.38 27.68 -23.67
C SER A 275 -3.19 28.87 -24.21
N SER A 276 -4.46 29.02 -23.83
CA SER A 276 -5.33 30.10 -24.35
C SER A 276 -5.13 31.45 -23.65
N VAL A 277 -4.37 31.52 -22.56
CA VAL A 277 -4.15 32.78 -21.79
C VAL A 277 -2.86 33.51 -22.20
N ASN A 278 -1.95 32.86 -22.92
CA ASN A 278 -0.64 33.46 -23.29
C ASN A 278 -0.47 33.80 -24.77
N SER A 279 -1.53 33.76 -25.58
CA SER A 279 -1.51 34.26 -26.97
C SER A 279 -2.23 35.60 -27.08
N ALA A 280 -1.69 36.62 -26.41
CA ALA A 280 -1.96 38.00 -26.75
C ALA A 280 -0.63 38.75 -26.81
N THR A 281 -0.28 39.16 -28.03
CA THR A 281 0.73 40.19 -28.37
C THR A 281 2.17 39.72 -28.53
N ILE A 282 2.53 39.22 -29.72
CA ILE A 282 3.80 39.59 -30.35
C ILE A 282 3.50 39.95 -31.82
N ASN A 283 4.00 41.12 -32.21
CA ASN A 283 3.68 41.90 -33.39
C ASN A 283 3.99 41.21 -34.71
N GLN A 284 3.12 41.48 -35.70
CA GLN A 284 3.44 41.44 -37.12
C GLN A 284 4.51 42.51 -37.40
N GLN A 285 5.68 42.09 -37.85
CA GLN A 285 6.56 42.92 -38.67
C GLN A 285 6.98 42.10 -39.90
N GLN A 286 6.74 42.73 -41.06
CA GLN A 286 7.14 42.33 -42.39
C GLN A 286 8.67 42.30 -42.50
N GLU A 287 9.20 41.33 -43.24
CA GLU A 287 10.47 41.39 -43.97
C GLU A 287 10.45 40.22 -44.97
N GLU A 288 10.08 40.51 -46.22
CA GLU A 288 10.98 40.71 -47.38
C GLU A 288 11.31 39.40 -48.10
N GLU A 289 10.72 39.28 -49.30
CA GLU A 289 11.00 38.28 -50.31
C GLU A 289 12.48 38.35 -50.74
N SER A 290 13.17 37.21 -50.71
CA SER A 290 14.33 37.00 -51.58
C SER A 290 14.19 35.65 -52.27
N GLU A 291 14.20 35.71 -53.60
CA GLU A 291 14.14 34.61 -54.53
C GLU A 291 15.43 33.79 -54.46
N ASP A 292 15.31 32.51 -54.10
CA ASP A 292 16.24 31.48 -54.56
C ASP A 292 15.43 30.32 -55.13
N GLU A 293 15.28 30.40 -56.45
CA GLU A 293 14.85 29.38 -57.38
C GLU A 293 15.73 28.11 -57.20
N TRP A 294 15.19 26.90 -57.43
CA TRP A 294 15.85 25.57 -57.45
C TRP A 294 15.56 24.53 -56.33
N ILE A 295 14.33 24.46 -55.79
CA ILE A 295 13.84 23.22 -55.14
C ILE A 295 12.42 22.89 -55.62
N PRO A 296 12.15 21.70 -56.21
CA PRO A 296 10.80 21.30 -56.57
C PRO A 296 9.92 21.15 -55.33
N ASN A 297 8.96 22.07 -55.17
CA ASN A 297 7.91 22.03 -54.16
C ASN A 297 6.92 20.92 -54.47
N ASN A 298 7.21 19.72 -53.99
CA ASN A 298 6.22 18.67 -53.76
C ASN A 298 6.66 17.77 -52.60
N ARG A 299 6.71 18.35 -51.39
CA ARG A 299 6.54 17.56 -50.17
C ARG A 299 5.09 17.75 -49.72
N PRO A 300 4.29 16.67 -49.58
CA PRO A 300 3.07 16.81 -48.80
C PRO A 300 3.51 17.31 -47.42
N LEU A 301 2.87 18.37 -46.91
CA LEU A 301 2.99 18.74 -45.51
C LEU A 301 2.67 17.46 -44.70
N ARG A 302 3.70 16.75 -44.26
CA ARG A 302 3.57 15.89 -43.09
C ARG A 302 3.20 16.87 -41.99
N GLN A 303 1.93 16.89 -41.61
CA GLN A 303 1.53 17.42 -40.31
C GLN A 303 2.50 16.78 -39.31
N SER A 304 3.46 17.56 -38.82
CA SER A 304 4.39 17.11 -37.81
C SER A 304 3.53 16.70 -36.63
N ALA A 305 3.42 15.40 -36.36
CA ALA A 305 2.71 14.91 -35.20
C ALA A 305 3.22 15.69 -33.99
N ASP A 306 2.30 16.32 -33.26
CA ASP A 306 2.66 17.06 -32.06
C ASP A 306 3.37 16.09 -31.11
N VAL A 307 4.67 16.30 -30.92
CA VAL A 307 5.54 15.45 -30.10
C VAL A 307 5.09 15.49 -28.63
N ASN A 308 4.34 16.53 -28.24
CA ASN A 308 3.77 16.72 -26.90
C ASN A 308 2.35 16.17 -26.74
N SER A 309 1.71 15.66 -27.81
CA SER A 309 0.36 15.12 -27.71
C SER A 309 0.37 13.78 -26.97
N ILE A 310 -0.53 13.66 -25.99
CA ILE A 310 -0.80 12.41 -25.27
C ILE A 310 -1.17 11.29 -26.25
N GLU A 311 -1.92 11.61 -27.31
CA GLU A 311 -2.32 10.66 -28.35
C GLU A 311 -1.11 10.14 -29.15
N THR A 312 -0.11 10.99 -29.41
CA THR A 312 1.17 10.56 -30.01
C THR A 312 1.89 9.59 -29.07
N TYR A 313 2.04 9.94 -27.79
CA TYR A 313 2.68 9.07 -26.79
C TYR A 313 2.02 7.69 -26.69
N LEU A 314 0.69 7.65 -26.61
CA LEU A 314 -0.07 6.40 -26.49
C LEU A 314 0.05 5.51 -27.74
N ARG A 315 0.38 6.07 -28.90
CA ARG A 315 0.62 5.32 -30.15
C ARG A 315 2.06 4.89 -30.36
N THR A 316 3.02 5.54 -29.70
CA THR A 316 4.44 5.16 -29.81
C THR A 316 4.72 3.81 -29.17
N GLU A 317 5.74 3.11 -29.68
CA GLU A 317 6.20 1.84 -29.10
C GLU A 317 6.55 1.99 -27.62
N HIS A 318 6.47 0.87 -26.89
CA HIS A 318 6.85 0.85 -25.48
C HIS A 318 8.38 0.95 -25.36
N VAL A 319 8.83 1.66 -24.33
CA VAL A 319 10.25 1.70 -23.99
C VAL A 319 10.61 0.39 -23.30
N SER A 320 11.77 -0.19 -23.60
CA SER A 320 12.17 -1.44 -22.95
C SER A 320 12.24 -1.29 -21.42
N ARG A 321 11.80 -2.31 -20.69
CA ARG A 321 11.86 -2.33 -19.22
C ARG A 321 13.28 -2.17 -18.66
N HIS A 322 14.29 -2.58 -19.44
CA HIS A 322 15.70 -2.39 -19.07
C HIS A 322 16.07 -0.90 -19.02
N VAL A 323 15.64 -0.11 -20.01
CA VAL A 323 15.88 1.34 -20.05
C VAL A 323 15.19 2.05 -18.89
N ILE A 324 13.95 1.69 -18.57
CA ILE A 324 13.22 2.28 -17.43
C ILE A 324 13.91 1.97 -16.10
N LYS A 325 14.39 0.73 -15.93
CA LYS A 325 15.18 0.37 -14.74
C LYS A 325 16.50 1.13 -14.65
N LEU A 326 17.22 1.29 -15.76
CA LEU A 326 18.46 2.07 -15.81
C LEU A 326 18.23 3.54 -15.48
N ALA A 327 17.08 4.10 -15.86
CA ALA A 327 16.69 5.47 -15.49
C ALA A 327 16.35 5.62 -14.00
N GLY A 328 16.18 4.54 -13.24
CA GLY A 328 15.76 4.56 -11.84
C GLY A 328 14.26 4.34 -11.63
N GLY A 329 13.48 4.16 -12.70
CA GLY A 329 12.04 3.96 -12.66
C GLY A 329 11.28 4.89 -13.63
N PRO A 330 9.95 4.74 -13.75
CA PRO A 330 9.13 5.58 -14.62
C PRO A 330 9.21 7.06 -14.26
N LEU A 331 9.24 7.40 -12.98
CA LEU A 331 9.28 8.79 -12.52
C LEU A 331 10.57 9.49 -12.96
N GLN A 332 11.73 8.88 -12.71
CA GLN A 332 13.04 9.41 -13.09
C GLN A 332 13.22 9.44 -14.61
N TYR A 333 12.64 8.48 -15.33
CA TYR A 333 12.59 8.53 -16.78
C TYR A 333 11.89 9.81 -17.26
N TRP A 334 10.72 10.14 -16.71
CA TRP A 334 9.99 11.35 -17.10
C TRP A 334 10.67 12.63 -16.65
N ASP A 335 11.37 12.63 -15.52
CA ASP A 335 12.15 13.78 -15.07
C ASP A 335 13.31 14.08 -16.03
N ALA A 336 14.00 13.03 -16.50
CA ALA A 336 15.01 13.16 -17.55
C ALA A 336 14.41 13.65 -18.89
N GLN A 337 13.20 13.20 -19.26
CA GLN A 337 12.50 13.69 -20.44
C GLN A 337 12.02 15.14 -20.31
N ARG A 338 11.67 15.59 -19.10
CA ARG A 338 11.28 16.98 -18.82
C ARG A 338 12.42 17.96 -19.10
N ALA A 339 13.67 17.55 -18.84
CA ALA A 339 14.85 18.36 -19.15
C ALA A 339 15.07 18.56 -20.66
N LEU A 340 14.44 17.74 -21.51
CA LEU A 340 14.45 17.89 -22.96
C LEU A 340 13.22 18.74 -23.36
N VAL A 341 13.46 19.97 -23.85
CA VAL A 341 12.47 21.03 -24.12
C VAL A 341 11.22 20.58 -24.92
N SER A 342 11.30 19.46 -25.64
CA SER A 342 10.25 18.92 -26.52
C SER A 342 9.13 18.13 -25.83
N CYS A 343 9.12 17.96 -24.50
CA CYS A 343 8.18 17.08 -23.77
C CYS A 343 7.52 17.71 -22.51
N SER A 344 7.44 19.04 -22.39
CA SER A 344 7.15 19.71 -21.09
C SER A 344 5.82 19.28 -20.45
N ASP A 345 4.72 19.30 -21.20
CA ASP A 345 3.39 19.09 -20.63
C ASP A 345 3.12 17.61 -20.39
N LEU A 346 3.56 16.75 -21.31
CA LEU A 346 3.44 15.29 -21.17
C LEU A 346 4.27 14.75 -20.00
N SER A 347 5.53 15.21 -19.87
CA SER A 347 6.39 14.82 -18.75
C SER A 347 5.87 15.39 -17.43
N ARG A 348 5.31 16.61 -17.43
CA ARG A 348 4.64 17.17 -16.26
C ARG A 348 3.45 16.31 -15.83
N PHE A 349 2.57 15.98 -16.77
CA PHE A 349 1.43 15.10 -16.52
C PHE A 349 1.86 13.74 -15.95
N ALA A 350 2.90 13.13 -16.53
CA ALA A 350 3.40 11.87 -16.04
C ALA A 350 3.89 11.97 -14.59
N ILE A 351 4.70 12.98 -14.28
CA ILE A 351 5.30 13.18 -12.95
C ILE A 351 4.23 13.52 -11.90
N ASP A 352 3.24 14.34 -12.24
CA ASP A 352 2.16 14.71 -11.31
C ASP A 352 1.39 13.48 -10.81
N TYR A 353 1.20 12.46 -11.66
CA TYR A 353 0.52 11.22 -11.27
C TYR A 353 1.48 10.15 -10.74
N LEU A 354 2.66 9.99 -11.33
CA LEU A 354 3.63 8.97 -10.93
C LEU A 354 4.31 9.27 -9.60
N SER A 355 4.24 10.51 -9.11
CA SER A 355 4.78 10.88 -7.79
C SER A 355 3.82 10.57 -6.64
N ALA A 356 2.56 10.21 -6.93
CA ALA A 356 1.59 9.88 -5.89
C ALA A 356 2.00 8.61 -5.13
N PRO A 357 1.86 8.58 -3.79
CA PRO A 357 2.11 7.38 -3.02
C PRO A 357 1.04 6.32 -3.32
N ALA A 358 1.43 5.05 -3.26
CA ALA A 358 0.51 3.93 -3.48
C ALA A 358 -0.33 3.59 -2.23
N SER A 359 0.12 4.03 -1.05
CA SER A 359 -0.47 3.65 0.24
C SER A 359 -0.35 4.81 1.24
N SER A 360 -1.20 4.80 2.26
CA SER A 360 -1.12 5.69 3.42
C SER A 360 0.04 5.35 4.37
N VAL A 361 0.85 4.34 4.08
CA VAL A 361 1.87 3.84 5.01
C VAL A 361 2.92 4.91 5.35
N GLU A 362 3.27 5.79 4.42
CA GLU A 362 4.19 6.90 4.71
C GLU A 362 3.58 7.89 5.72
N VAL A 363 2.29 8.16 5.61
CA VAL A 363 1.52 8.99 6.55
C VAL A 363 1.40 8.30 7.91
N GLU A 364 1.07 7.01 7.94
CA GLU A 364 1.00 6.20 9.17
C GLU A 364 2.35 6.12 9.89
N ARG A 365 3.45 6.02 9.14
CA ARG A 365 4.81 6.06 9.69
C ARG A 365 5.13 7.42 10.29
N ALA A 366 4.72 8.50 9.62
CA ALA A 366 4.87 9.84 10.17
C ALA A 366 4.09 9.95 11.50
N PHE A 367 2.83 9.53 11.55
CA PHE A 367 2.03 9.57 12.77
C PHE A 367 2.56 8.65 13.89
N SER A 368 2.94 7.42 13.58
CA SER A 368 3.56 6.48 14.54
C SER A 368 4.85 7.07 15.13
N CYS A 369 5.64 7.75 14.31
CA CYS A 369 6.82 8.48 14.78
C CYS A 369 6.46 9.72 15.59
N GLY A 370 5.38 10.42 15.26
CA GLY A 370 4.86 11.57 15.97
C GLY A 370 4.46 11.24 17.40
N HIS A 371 3.82 10.08 17.62
CA HIS A 371 3.49 9.59 18.96
C HIS A 371 4.74 9.43 19.85
N LEU A 372 5.86 8.95 19.30
CA LEU A 372 7.14 8.88 20.03
C LEU A 372 7.74 10.27 20.35
N MET A 373 7.33 11.32 19.63
CA MET A 373 7.80 12.69 19.85
C MET A 373 6.95 13.45 20.88
N THR A 374 5.71 13.01 21.12
CA THR A 374 4.91 13.41 22.28
C THR A 374 5.26 12.48 23.43
N ASN A 375 6.26 12.85 24.25
CA ASN A 375 6.52 12.08 25.46
C ASN A 375 5.25 12.09 26.32
N HIS A 376 4.90 10.96 26.96
CA HIS A 376 3.76 10.86 27.89
C HIS A 376 3.89 11.82 29.09
N LEU A 377 5.07 12.43 29.29
CA LEU A 377 5.36 13.47 30.28
C LEU A 377 5.34 14.91 29.71
N GLN A 378 5.23 15.10 28.39
CA GLN A 378 5.18 16.41 27.73
C GLN A 378 3.73 16.87 27.52
N HIS A 379 3.02 17.17 28.60
CA HIS A 379 1.61 17.61 28.58
C HIS A 379 1.36 19.04 28.05
N GLN A 380 2.35 19.70 27.42
CA GLN A 380 2.24 21.11 27.01
C GLN A 380 2.86 21.40 25.63
N MET A 381 2.81 20.45 24.68
CA MET A 381 3.14 20.76 23.29
C MET A 381 1.89 21.30 22.58
N SER A 382 1.98 22.52 22.03
CA SER A 382 0.88 23.04 21.21
C SER A 382 0.77 22.27 19.89
N PRO A 383 -0.43 22.19 19.28
CA PRO A 383 -0.61 21.58 17.96
C PRO A 383 0.31 22.17 16.89
N GLU A 384 0.56 23.47 16.92
CA GLU A 384 1.42 24.17 15.97
C GLU A 384 2.89 23.75 16.14
N THR A 385 3.34 23.62 17.38
CA THR A 385 4.70 23.16 17.71
C THR A 385 4.89 21.71 17.27
N PHE A 386 3.87 20.87 17.46
CA PHE A 386 3.87 19.49 17.00
C PHE A 386 3.95 19.40 15.47
N GLN A 387 3.09 20.14 14.75
CA GLN A 387 3.11 20.22 13.29
C GLN A 387 4.46 20.70 12.75
N ALA A 388 5.03 21.76 13.33
CA ALA A 388 6.34 22.28 12.93
C ALA A 388 7.46 21.25 13.13
N LYS A 389 7.46 20.51 14.25
CA LYS A 389 8.41 19.42 14.51
C LYS A 389 8.27 18.29 13.51
N MET A 390 7.03 17.90 13.19
CA MET A 390 6.75 16.86 12.19
C MET A 390 7.24 17.27 10.80
N ALA A 391 7.00 18.52 10.39
CA ALA A 391 7.45 19.07 9.12
C ALA A 391 8.98 19.13 9.02
N LEU A 392 9.65 19.71 10.02
CA LEU A 392 11.13 19.80 10.08
C LEU A 392 11.78 18.41 10.00
N ARG A 393 11.22 17.43 10.70
CA ARG A 393 11.71 16.05 10.64
C ARG A 393 11.53 15.44 9.25
N SER A 394 10.39 15.68 8.60
CA SER A 394 10.12 15.21 7.24
C SER A 394 11.09 15.83 6.22
N TRP A 395 11.43 17.10 6.40
CA TRP A 395 12.35 17.81 5.51
C TRP A 395 13.82 17.49 5.75
N TYR A 396 14.19 17.05 6.95
CA TYR A 396 15.59 16.76 7.28
C TYR A 396 16.21 15.72 6.34
N LYS A 397 17.40 16.04 5.79
CA LYS A 397 18.12 15.28 4.74
C LYS A 397 17.41 15.20 3.39
N THR A 398 16.40 16.02 3.17
CA THR A 398 15.81 16.24 1.84
C THR A 398 16.37 17.53 1.25
N PRO A 399 16.15 17.81 -0.05
CA PRO A 399 16.51 19.10 -0.65
C PRO A 399 15.85 20.33 0.03
N LEU A 400 14.81 20.13 0.84
CA LEU A 400 14.14 21.21 1.58
C LEU A 400 14.87 21.60 2.88
N LEU A 401 15.62 20.68 3.48
CA LEU A 401 16.44 20.91 4.67
C LEU A 401 17.55 19.85 4.73
N TRP A 402 18.67 20.12 4.09
CA TRP A 402 19.76 19.14 4.03
C TRP A 402 20.44 18.98 5.40
N ASP A 403 20.65 20.10 6.10
CA ASP A 403 21.32 20.14 7.39
C ASP A 403 20.71 21.19 8.34
N VAL A 404 20.80 20.92 9.65
CA VAL A 404 20.28 21.79 10.72
C VAL A 404 21.10 23.09 10.82
N SER A 405 22.34 23.10 10.32
CA SER A 405 23.15 24.31 10.25
C SER A 405 22.52 25.40 9.36
N GLU A 406 21.75 25.05 8.32
CA GLU A 406 21.01 26.01 7.50
C GLU A 406 19.91 26.73 8.30
N LEU A 407 19.29 26.04 9.26
CA LEU A 407 18.33 26.65 10.17
C LEU A 407 18.99 27.60 11.16
N ALA A 408 20.21 27.30 11.61
CA ALA A 408 20.95 28.18 12.52
C ALA A 408 21.28 29.53 11.87
N THR A 409 21.53 29.56 10.56
CA THR A 409 21.69 30.80 9.81
C THR A 409 20.39 31.58 9.66
N VAL A 410 19.27 30.92 9.34
CA VAL A 410 17.96 31.58 9.20
C VAL A 410 17.45 32.12 10.55
N LEU A 411 17.59 31.33 11.62
CA LEU A 411 17.19 31.73 12.97
C LEU A 411 18.15 32.76 13.57
N GLY A 412 19.44 32.71 13.22
CA GLY A 412 20.44 33.69 13.66
C GLY A 412 20.14 35.12 13.19
N ASP A 413 19.46 35.27 12.05
CA ASP A 413 18.97 36.57 11.57
C ASP A 413 17.63 36.96 12.21
N SER A 414 16.71 36.02 12.44
CA SER A 414 15.43 36.31 13.14
C SER A 414 15.58 36.60 14.64
N VAL A 415 16.62 36.09 15.31
CA VAL A 415 16.91 36.40 16.72
C VAL A 415 17.38 37.85 16.89
N LYS A 416 17.95 38.49 15.86
CA LYS A 416 18.31 39.92 15.91
C LYS A 416 17.09 40.83 15.88
N ASP A 417 16.06 40.46 15.11
CA ASP A 417 14.84 41.25 14.99
C ASP A 417 13.99 41.18 16.27
N LEU A 418 13.94 40.02 16.96
CA LEU A 418 13.27 39.87 18.25
C LEU A 418 13.93 40.64 19.41
N VAL A 419 15.21 40.99 19.28
CA VAL A 419 15.94 41.80 20.29
C VAL A 419 15.77 43.31 20.03
N SER A 420 15.29 43.70 18.84
CA SER A 420 15.10 45.11 18.47
C SER A 420 13.74 45.70 18.86
N GLU A 421 12.74 44.86 19.18
CA GLU A 421 11.43 45.28 19.69
C GLU A 421 11.30 45.02 21.21
N SER A 422 12.05 45.78 22.00
CA SER A 422 11.71 46.03 23.41
C SER A 422 12.18 47.43 23.80
N PRO A 423 11.27 48.42 23.94
CA PRO A 423 11.63 49.74 24.44
C PRO A 423 11.71 49.73 25.98
N ASN A 424 12.87 50.18 26.48
CA ASN A 424 13.12 50.83 27.76
C ASN A 424 11.97 50.86 28.79
N ALA A 425 12.20 50.24 29.95
CA ALA A 425 11.72 50.77 31.22
C ALA A 425 12.75 50.54 32.33
N HIS A 426 13.15 51.65 32.93
CA HIS A 426 14.00 51.83 34.11
C HIS A 426 13.57 51.01 35.33
N ASP A 427 14.54 50.49 36.09
CA ASP A 427 14.88 50.87 37.49
C ASP A 427 15.88 49.83 38.05
N GLN A 428 17.17 50.14 38.24
CA GLN A 428 17.77 50.73 39.45
C GLN A 428 17.31 50.18 40.81
N SER A 429 18.26 49.50 41.49
CA SER A 429 18.43 49.40 42.95
C SER A 429 17.37 48.55 43.69
N HIS A 430 17.66 47.71 44.70
CA HIS A 430 18.64 47.76 45.78
C HIS A 430 18.80 46.34 46.38
N GLN A 431 20.02 46.06 46.85
CA GLN A 431 20.44 45.20 47.98
C GLN A 431 20.03 43.73 48.07
#